data_AF-A0A147F2Y0-F1
#
_entry.id   AF-A0A147F2Y0-F1
#
_cell.length_a   1.000
_cell.length_b   1.000
_cell.length_c   1.000
_cell.angle_alpha   90.00
_cell.angle_beta   90.00
_cell.angle_gamma   90.00
#
_symmetry.space_group_name_H-M   'P 1'
#
loop_
_entity.id
_entity.type
_entity.pdbx_description
1 polymer ?
#
loop_
_entity_poly.entity_id
_entity_poly.type
_entity_poly.pdbx_seq_one_letter_code
_entity_poly.pdbx_strand_id
1 'polypeptide(L)'
;MATTAGRGILALIVAGGLLVLGAASALLVDPFARTPMVVDATTEWLARILLLFGVGWIVVGAVAARTRLVRRPGAAAARASWIASTRPWRAAESSLGLLPLDRWLMIVVPAGVLVATRVVQTPRDGLWGAALAVVGWLFFAIVVRLLLGKRSPWPIIAAVGGALVLRCVVALAVISVSGPEGIWPALWAMPVVRVLYLALAFALLAWVFVVAGWSLRPQLGRRRATGVALAGMGIAYALPAATIAVVGAGDALRSWNEQIGVLPWDLARFTGGRDGDIPAELVIGAAVAGAVVTIIGILLALPQRSRERSTL
;
A
#
# COMPACT_ATOMS: atom_id res chain seq x y z
N MET A 1 -0.72 -20.91 -22.45
CA MET A 1 -1.12 -19.51 -22.17
C MET A 1 -2.36 -19.54 -21.28
N ALA A 2 -2.33 -18.96 -20.07
CA ALA A 2 -3.53 -18.90 -19.24
C ALA A 2 -4.59 -18.00 -19.90
N THR A 3 -5.81 -18.51 -20.05
CA THR A 3 -6.96 -17.74 -20.54
C THR A 3 -7.24 -16.55 -19.60
N THR A 4 -7.96 -15.55 -20.09
CA THR A 4 -8.39 -14.39 -19.29
C THR A 4 -9.11 -14.81 -18.00
N ALA A 5 -9.91 -15.89 -18.06
CA ALA A 5 -10.53 -16.53 -16.92
C ALA A 5 -9.51 -17.09 -15.91
N GLY A 6 -8.49 -17.81 -16.39
CA GLY A 6 -7.43 -18.36 -15.53
C GLY A 6 -6.64 -17.29 -14.77
N ARG A 7 -6.39 -16.12 -15.38
CA ARG A 7 -5.74 -14.99 -14.69
C ARG A 7 -6.64 -14.36 -13.63
N GLY A 8 -7.95 -14.29 -13.90
CA GLY A 8 -8.95 -13.82 -12.94
C GLY A 8 -9.02 -14.71 -11.70
N ILE A 9 -9.07 -16.03 -11.89
CA ILE A 9 -9.08 -17.00 -10.78
C ILE A 9 -7.80 -16.89 -9.95
N LEU A 10 -6.63 -16.81 -10.60
CA LEU A 10 -5.37 -16.61 -9.89
C LEU A 10 -5.36 -15.33 -9.05
N ALA A 11 -5.93 -14.24 -9.56
CA ALA A 11 -6.05 -12.99 -8.82
C ALA A 11 -6.90 -13.14 -7.55
N LEU A 12 -8.04 -13.83 -7.66
CA LEU A 12 -8.92 -14.11 -6.52
C LEU A 12 -8.26 -15.03 -5.50
N ILE A 13 -7.55 -16.08 -5.95
CA ILE A 13 -6.79 -16.97 -5.07
C ILE A 13 -5.70 -16.19 -4.33
N VAL A 14 -4.96 -15.32 -5.02
CA VAL A 14 -3.91 -14.50 -4.37
C VAL A 14 -4.53 -13.52 -3.39
N ALA A 15 -5.61 -12.82 -3.75
CA ALA A 15 -6.31 -11.92 -2.84
C ALA A 15 -6.86 -12.64 -1.61
N GLY A 16 -7.48 -13.82 -1.80
CA GLY A 16 -7.95 -14.67 -0.71
C GLY A 16 -6.80 -15.16 0.19
N GLY A 17 -5.69 -15.60 -0.40
CA GLY A 17 -4.50 -15.99 0.35
C GLY A 17 -3.90 -14.82 1.15
N LEU A 18 -3.88 -13.61 0.60
CA LEU A 18 -3.45 -12.41 1.31
C LEU A 18 -4.39 -12.05 2.48
N LEU A 19 -5.70 -12.25 2.33
CA LEU A 19 -6.66 -12.07 3.42
C LEU A 19 -6.48 -13.12 4.52
N VAL A 20 -6.26 -14.39 4.16
CA VAL A 20 -5.99 -15.46 5.15
C VAL A 20 -4.68 -15.20 5.90
N LEU A 21 -3.60 -14.83 5.19
CA LEU A 21 -2.35 -14.42 5.81
C LEU A 21 -2.53 -13.18 6.69
N GLY A 22 -3.31 -12.21 6.22
CA GLY A 22 -3.67 -11.02 6.99
C GLY A 22 -4.44 -11.36 8.26
N ALA A 23 -5.38 -12.31 8.21
CA ALA A 23 -6.14 -12.77 9.36
C ALA A 23 -5.27 -13.54 10.35
N ALA A 24 -4.38 -14.42 9.87
CA ALA A 24 -3.42 -15.12 10.71
C ALA A 24 -2.48 -14.13 11.43
N SER A 25 -1.91 -13.18 10.69
CA SER A 25 -1.12 -12.09 11.27
C SER A 25 -1.93 -11.26 12.26
N ALA A 26 -3.19 -10.93 11.92
CA ALA A 26 -4.06 -10.17 12.79
C ALA A 26 -4.37 -10.92 14.09
N LEU A 27 -4.60 -12.23 14.06
CA LEU A 27 -4.81 -13.05 15.26
C LEU A 27 -3.57 -13.09 16.17
N LEU A 28 -2.37 -13.10 15.58
CA LEU A 28 -1.11 -13.01 16.33
C LEU A 28 -0.95 -11.65 17.02
N VAL A 29 -1.47 -10.58 16.43
CA VAL A 29 -1.32 -9.21 16.97
C VAL A 29 -2.55 -8.70 17.73
N ASP A 30 -3.71 -9.35 17.58
CA ASP A 30 -4.99 -8.97 18.19
C ASP A 30 -4.92 -8.70 19.70
N PRO A 31 -4.19 -9.50 20.51
CA PRO A 31 -4.06 -9.23 21.94
C PRO A 31 -3.51 -7.84 22.27
N PHE A 32 -2.74 -7.26 21.35
CA PHE A 32 -1.97 -6.03 21.55
C PHE A 32 -2.66 -4.80 20.94
N ALA A 33 -3.47 -4.98 19.90
CA ALA A 33 -4.12 -3.88 19.18
C ALA A 33 -5.45 -3.41 19.82
N ARG A 34 -5.58 -3.40 21.16
CA ARG A 34 -6.88 -3.15 21.83
C ARG A 34 -7.28 -1.68 21.94
N THR A 35 -6.35 -0.77 21.75
CA THR A 35 -6.60 0.68 21.78
C THR A 35 -7.22 1.13 20.46
N PRO A 36 -8.43 1.71 20.47
CA PRO A 36 -9.05 2.23 19.26
C PRO A 36 -8.40 3.55 18.86
N MET A 37 -8.46 3.84 17.56
CA MET A 37 -8.19 5.19 17.06
C MET A 37 -9.27 6.14 17.54
N VAL A 38 -8.86 7.26 18.13
CA VAL A 38 -9.75 8.37 18.46
C VAL A 38 -9.16 9.63 17.86
N VAL A 39 -9.99 10.36 17.12
CA VAL A 39 -9.59 11.62 16.48
C VAL A 39 -10.49 12.76 16.94
N ASP A 40 -9.99 13.98 16.83
CA ASP A 40 -10.84 15.16 17.01
C ASP A 40 -11.87 15.28 15.87
N ALA A 41 -12.90 16.10 16.11
CA ALA A 41 -13.98 16.32 15.15
C ALA A 41 -13.51 16.91 13.81
N THR A 42 -12.43 17.70 13.80
CA THR A 42 -11.89 18.31 12.57
C THR A 42 -11.29 17.22 11.68
N THR A 43 -10.46 16.37 12.27
CA THR A 43 -9.81 15.23 11.61
C THR A 43 -10.84 14.24 11.08
N GLU A 44 -11.91 13.97 11.84
CA GLU A 44 -13.03 13.15 11.39
C GLU A 44 -13.71 13.72 10.14
N TRP A 45 -14.04 15.02 10.13
CA TRP A 45 -14.68 15.67 8.98
C TRP A 45 -13.76 15.72 7.75
N LEU A 46 -12.47 16.00 7.95
CA LEU A 46 -11.48 15.91 6.87
C LEU A 46 -11.42 14.50 6.29
N ALA A 47 -11.46 13.46 7.13
CA ALA A 47 -11.49 12.08 6.68
C ALA A 47 -12.75 11.76 5.87
N ARG A 48 -13.92 12.27 6.26
CA ARG A 48 -15.19 12.11 5.49
C ARG A 48 -15.10 12.75 4.11
N ILE A 49 -14.55 13.97 4.02
CA ILE A 49 -14.37 14.66 2.73
C ILE A 49 -13.42 13.87 1.83
N LEU A 50 -12.26 13.46 2.35
CA LEU A 50 -11.29 12.65 1.61
C LEU A 50 -11.86 11.28 1.22
N LEU A 51 -12.67 10.66 2.08
CA LEU A 51 -13.35 9.41 1.81
C LEU A 51 -14.29 9.56 0.62
N LEU A 52 -15.10 10.63 0.58
CA LEU A 52 -15.97 10.92 -0.54
C LEU A 52 -15.18 11.09 -1.86
N PHE A 53 -14.04 11.77 -1.83
CA PHE A 53 -13.16 11.88 -3.00
C PHE A 53 -12.60 10.52 -3.44
N GLY A 54 -12.09 9.71 -2.50
CA GLY A 54 -11.53 8.39 -2.79
C GLY A 54 -12.57 7.40 -3.32
N VAL A 55 -13.75 7.36 -2.69
CA VAL A 55 -14.89 6.55 -3.13
C VAL A 55 -15.39 7.04 -4.49
N GLY A 56 -15.50 8.36 -4.69
CA GLY A 56 -15.87 8.95 -5.97
C GLY A 56 -14.93 8.51 -7.10
N TRP A 57 -13.61 8.54 -6.86
CA TRP A 57 -12.61 8.05 -7.82
C TRP A 57 -12.81 6.57 -8.16
N ILE A 58 -13.02 5.71 -7.15
CA ILE A 58 -13.28 4.28 -7.34
C ILE A 58 -14.57 4.05 -8.14
N VAL A 59 -15.66 4.71 -7.75
CA VAL A 59 -16.98 4.55 -8.37
C VAL A 59 -16.93 5.01 -9.82
N VAL A 60 -16.35 6.18 -10.10
CA VAL A 60 -16.16 6.67 -11.47
C VAL A 60 -15.34 5.65 -12.28
N GLY A 61 -14.25 5.12 -11.71
CA GLY A 61 -13.44 4.11 -12.38
C GLY A 61 -14.19 2.80 -12.67
N ALA A 62 -14.97 2.31 -11.70
CA ALA A 62 -15.78 1.09 -11.82
C ALA A 62 -16.91 1.24 -12.84
N VAL A 63 -17.61 2.38 -12.83
CA VAL A 63 -18.69 2.69 -13.79
C VAL A 63 -18.12 2.92 -15.19
N ALA A 64 -17.04 3.70 -15.32
CA ALA A 64 -16.39 3.94 -16.60
C ALA A 64 -15.78 2.66 -17.19
N ALA A 65 -15.41 1.67 -16.37
CA ALA A 65 -14.98 0.36 -16.86
C ALA A 65 -16.10 -0.45 -17.53
N ARG A 66 -17.37 -0.18 -17.18
CA ARG A 66 -18.56 -0.90 -17.69
C ARG A 66 -19.34 -0.11 -18.74
N THR A 67 -19.08 1.18 -18.91
CA THR A 67 -19.89 2.09 -19.72
C THR A 67 -19.03 2.88 -20.72
N ARG A 68 -19.68 3.62 -21.64
CA ARG A 68 -19.01 4.53 -22.59
C ARG A 68 -18.63 5.90 -21.97
N LEU A 69 -18.64 6.03 -20.63
CA LEU A 69 -18.34 7.27 -19.90
C LEU A 69 -16.89 7.79 -20.08
N VAL A 70 -16.05 7.04 -20.79
CA VAL A 70 -14.63 7.31 -21.08
C VAL A 70 -14.38 8.64 -21.83
N ARG A 71 -15.42 9.28 -22.37
CA ARG A 71 -15.29 10.57 -23.08
C ARG A 71 -15.15 11.80 -22.18
N ARG A 72 -15.36 11.69 -20.86
CA ARG A 72 -15.20 12.82 -19.93
C ARG A 72 -13.78 12.86 -19.36
N PRO A 73 -13.18 14.06 -19.20
CA PRO A 73 -11.84 14.21 -18.62
C PRO A 73 -11.80 13.59 -17.21
N GLY A 74 -10.74 12.84 -16.89
CA GLY A 74 -10.56 12.15 -15.60
C GLY A 74 -11.25 10.79 -15.49
N ALA A 75 -12.32 10.53 -16.24
CA ALA A 75 -12.98 9.22 -16.21
C ALA A 75 -12.09 8.12 -16.80
N ALA A 76 -11.27 8.44 -17.80
CA ALA A 76 -10.30 7.51 -18.38
C ALA A 76 -9.17 7.16 -17.39
N ALA A 77 -8.67 8.15 -16.64
CA ALA A 77 -7.69 7.95 -15.57
C ALA A 77 -8.23 7.06 -14.44
N ALA A 78 -9.43 7.37 -13.95
CA ALA A 78 -10.09 6.58 -12.91
C ALA A 78 -10.35 5.14 -13.39
N ARG A 79 -10.84 4.96 -14.62
CA ARG A 79 -11.02 3.65 -15.24
C ARG A 79 -9.70 2.89 -15.35
N ALA A 80 -8.64 3.55 -15.79
CA ALA A 80 -7.33 2.93 -15.94
C ALA A 80 -6.83 2.41 -14.60
N SER A 81 -6.91 3.24 -13.55
CA SER A 81 -6.51 2.86 -12.20
C SER A 81 -7.36 1.72 -11.62
N TRP A 82 -8.68 1.73 -11.82
CA TRP A 82 -9.59 0.66 -11.39
C TRP A 82 -9.31 -0.68 -12.09
N ILE A 83 -9.15 -0.66 -13.42
CA ILE A 83 -8.86 -1.87 -14.19
C ILE A 83 -7.47 -2.39 -13.84
N ALA A 84 -6.47 -1.52 -13.73
CA ALA A 84 -5.11 -1.92 -13.43
C ALA A 84 -4.94 -2.42 -11.98
N SER A 85 -5.73 -1.94 -11.02
CA SER A 85 -5.69 -2.44 -9.65
C SER A 85 -6.45 -3.76 -9.45
N THR A 86 -7.54 -3.98 -10.19
CA THR A 86 -8.35 -5.22 -10.08
C THR A 86 -7.91 -6.32 -11.05
N ARG A 87 -7.35 -5.92 -12.20
CA ARG A 87 -6.92 -6.79 -13.31
C ARG A 87 -5.55 -6.31 -13.83
N PRO A 88 -4.49 -6.36 -13.02
CA PRO A 88 -3.19 -5.75 -13.34
C PRO A 88 -2.51 -6.31 -14.59
N TRP A 89 -2.88 -7.51 -15.05
CA TRP A 89 -2.40 -8.03 -16.35
C TRP A 89 -2.93 -7.24 -17.56
N ARG A 90 -3.96 -6.40 -17.38
CA ARG A 90 -4.51 -5.48 -18.40
C ARG A 90 -4.04 -4.03 -18.21
N ALA A 91 -3.12 -3.77 -17.27
CA ALA A 91 -2.67 -2.41 -16.95
C ALA A 91 -2.10 -1.67 -18.18
N ALA A 92 -1.39 -2.39 -19.05
CA ALA A 92 -0.86 -1.83 -20.29
C ALA A 92 -1.98 -1.34 -21.21
N GLU A 93 -2.94 -2.22 -21.52
CA GLU A 93 -4.12 -1.92 -22.35
C GLU A 93 -4.92 -0.73 -21.79
N SER A 94 -5.09 -0.67 -20.48
CA SER A 94 -5.89 0.38 -19.84
C SER A 94 -5.24 1.76 -19.83
N SER A 95 -3.93 1.83 -20.08
CA SER A 95 -3.17 3.09 -20.09
C SER A 95 -2.92 3.65 -21.49
N LEU A 96 -3.32 2.92 -22.54
CA LEU A 96 -3.18 3.37 -23.93
C LEU A 96 -4.20 4.47 -24.24
N GLY A 97 -3.77 5.49 -25.00
CA GLY A 97 -4.65 6.57 -25.47
C GLY A 97 -5.07 7.58 -24.41
N LEU A 98 -4.45 7.58 -23.22
CA LEU A 98 -4.74 8.57 -22.18
C LEU A 98 -4.30 9.97 -22.60
N LEU A 99 -5.20 10.94 -22.38
CA LEU A 99 -4.93 12.36 -22.58
C LEU A 99 -3.89 12.86 -21.56
N PRO A 100 -3.19 13.99 -21.84
CA PRO A 100 -2.23 14.57 -20.90
C PRO A 100 -2.83 14.87 -19.52
N LEU A 101 -4.06 15.35 -19.47
CA LEU A 101 -4.77 15.61 -18.21
C LEU A 101 -5.01 14.30 -17.42
N ASP A 102 -5.44 13.23 -18.09
CA ASP A 102 -5.69 11.94 -17.43
C ASP A 102 -4.40 11.35 -16.83
N ARG A 103 -3.27 11.54 -17.52
CA ARG A 103 -1.94 11.14 -17.03
C ARG A 103 -1.57 11.88 -15.75
N TRP A 104 -1.81 13.18 -15.69
CA TRP A 104 -1.61 13.97 -14.47
C TRP A 104 -2.54 13.54 -13.35
N LEU A 105 -3.82 13.32 -13.64
CA LEU A 105 -4.80 12.87 -12.65
C LEU A 105 -4.45 11.49 -12.07
N MET A 106 -3.87 10.58 -12.86
CA MET A 106 -3.37 9.29 -12.39
C MET A 106 -2.22 9.39 -11.38
N ILE A 107 -1.52 10.52 -11.32
CA ILE A 107 -0.45 10.77 -10.35
C ILE A 107 -1.01 11.58 -9.18
N VAL A 108 -1.63 12.73 -9.49
CA VAL A 108 -2.09 13.71 -8.51
C VAL A 108 -3.16 13.14 -7.60
N VAL A 109 -4.14 12.39 -8.12
CA VAL A 109 -5.23 11.87 -7.28
C VAL A 109 -4.73 10.81 -6.31
N PRO A 110 -4.05 9.72 -6.73
CA PRO A 110 -3.53 8.73 -5.79
C PRO A 110 -2.48 9.30 -4.82
N ALA A 111 -1.57 10.16 -5.30
CA ALA A 111 -0.56 10.78 -4.44
C ALA A 111 -1.19 11.75 -3.43
N GLY A 112 -2.14 12.58 -3.87
CA GLY A 112 -2.87 13.51 -3.01
C GLY A 112 -3.69 12.78 -1.95
N VAL A 113 -4.45 11.75 -2.35
CA VAL A 113 -5.20 10.91 -1.41
C VAL A 113 -4.26 10.21 -0.42
N LEU A 114 -3.12 9.67 -0.88
CA LEU A 114 -2.13 9.03 0.00
C LEU A 114 -1.59 10.03 1.03
N VAL A 115 -1.05 11.17 0.58
CA VAL A 115 -0.44 12.18 1.46
C VAL A 115 -1.49 12.73 2.43
N ALA A 116 -2.68 13.09 1.95
CA ALA A 116 -3.74 13.60 2.80
C ALA A 116 -4.21 12.55 3.83
N THR A 117 -4.31 11.28 3.43
CA THR A 117 -4.62 10.18 4.36
C THR A 117 -3.53 10.02 5.41
N ARG A 118 -2.24 10.19 5.05
CA ARG A 118 -1.14 10.15 6.02
C ARG A 118 -1.17 11.31 7.00
N VAL A 119 -1.46 12.52 6.52
CA VAL A 119 -1.62 13.69 7.39
C VAL A 119 -2.79 13.49 8.36
N VAL A 120 -3.93 13.01 7.88
CA VAL A 120 -5.12 12.75 8.72
C VAL A 120 -4.92 11.60 9.71
N GLN A 121 -4.07 10.62 9.39
CA GLN A 121 -3.69 9.56 10.33
C GLN A 121 -2.78 10.04 11.45
N THR A 122 -2.13 11.19 11.28
CA THR A 122 -1.01 11.61 12.12
C THR A 122 -1.44 12.76 13.03
N PRO A 123 -1.35 12.63 14.37
CA PRO A 123 -1.41 13.78 15.25
C PRO A 123 -0.38 14.83 14.84
N ARG A 124 -0.66 16.10 15.11
CA ARG A 124 0.15 17.24 14.61
C ARG A 124 1.64 17.14 14.97
N ASP A 125 1.97 16.39 16.02
CA ASP A 125 3.32 16.24 16.56
C ASP A 125 4.10 15.07 15.90
N GLY A 126 3.42 14.29 15.04
CA GLY A 126 3.92 13.05 14.45
C GLY A 126 4.35 13.11 12.97
N LEU A 127 4.40 14.28 12.34
CA LEU A 127 4.58 14.41 10.88
C LEU A 127 5.80 13.68 10.29
N TRP A 128 6.79 13.35 11.11
CA TRP A 128 7.94 12.53 10.73
C TRP A 128 7.57 11.14 10.21
N GLY A 129 6.61 10.45 10.83
CA GLY A 129 6.17 9.11 10.38
C GLY A 129 5.47 9.16 9.02
N ALA A 130 4.62 10.18 8.82
CA ALA A 130 4.02 10.48 7.53
C ALA A 130 5.09 10.79 6.46
N ALA A 131 6.10 11.61 6.80
CA ALA A 131 7.20 11.94 5.91
C ALA A 131 8.00 10.70 5.51
N LEU A 132 8.37 9.83 6.45
CA LEU A 132 9.07 8.57 6.17
C LEU A 132 8.25 7.65 5.26
N ALA A 133 6.94 7.56 5.49
CA ALA A 133 6.06 6.79 4.62
C ALA A 133 6.05 7.35 3.18
N VAL A 134 5.96 8.67 3.02
CA VAL A 134 6.01 9.34 1.71
C VAL A 134 7.37 9.11 1.04
N VAL A 135 8.47 9.26 1.78
CA VAL A 135 9.83 8.99 1.28
C VAL A 135 9.98 7.54 0.81
N GLY A 136 9.43 6.56 1.55
CA GLY A 136 9.42 5.17 1.14
C GLY A 136 8.70 4.95 -0.19
N TRP A 137 7.54 5.59 -0.39
CA TRP A 137 6.82 5.54 -1.67
C TRP A 137 7.56 6.23 -2.81
N LEU A 138 8.20 7.38 -2.55
CA LEU A 138 9.01 8.09 -3.54
C LEU A 138 10.22 7.26 -3.95
N PHE A 139 10.92 6.65 -2.99
CA PHE A 139 12.04 5.77 -3.27
C PHE A 139 11.61 4.58 -4.12
N PHE A 140 10.49 3.93 -3.78
CA PHE A 140 9.91 2.87 -4.59
C PHE A 140 9.62 3.34 -6.03
N ALA A 141 9.00 4.51 -6.19
CA ALA A 141 8.71 5.08 -7.51
C ALA A 141 9.98 5.36 -8.33
N ILE A 142 11.05 5.88 -7.68
CA ILE A 142 12.35 6.13 -8.31
C ILE A 142 12.97 4.81 -8.78
N VAL A 143 13.04 3.80 -7.92
CA VAL A 143 13.61 2.47 -8.27
C VAL A 143 12.85 1.85 -9.45
N VAL A 144 11.52 1.87 -9.41
CA VAL A 144 10.68 1.41 -10.52
C VAL A 144 10.99 2.18 -11.81
N ARG A 145 11.09 3.51 -11.72
CA ARG A 145 11.37 4.38 -12.87
C ARG A 145 12.73 4.08 -13.50
N LEU A 146 13.76 3.87 -12.68
CA LEU A 146 15.10 3.51 -13.10
C LEU A 146 15.11 2.14 -13.80
N LEU A 147 14.42 1.15 -13.25
CA LEU A 147 14.37 -0.21 -13.81
C LEU A 147 13.55 -0.31 -15.11
N LEU A 148 12.53 0.52 -15.27
CA LEU A 148 11.76 0.64 -16.52
C LEU A 148 12.59 1.24 -17.66
N GLY A 149 13.49 2.18 -17.36
CA GLY A 149 14.34 2.85 -18.35
C GLY A 149 13.51 3.64 -19.37
N LYS A 150 13.63 3.34 -20.66
CA LYS A 150 12.86 4.03 -21.72
C LYS A 150 11.40 3.55 -21.87
N ARG A 151 10.99 2.54 -21.09
CA ARG A 151 9.64 1.95 -21.16
C ARG A 151 8.58 2.85 -20.50
N SER A 152 7.33 2.65 -20.90
CA SER A 152 6.19 3.45 -20.43
C SER A 152 5.86 3.19 -18.95
N PRO A 153 5.83 4.22 -18.07
CA PRO A 153 5.53 4.05 -16.64
C PRO A 153 4.03 4.01 -16.33
N TRP A 154 3.16 4.40 -17.28
CA TRP A 154 1.73 4.53 -17.05
C TRP A 154 1.01 3.26 -16.56
N PRO A 155 1.35 2.03 -17.02
CA PRO A 155 0.71 0.82 -16.53
C PRO A 155 0.91 0.59 -15.03
N ILE A 156 2.13 0.81 -14.53
CA ILE A 156 2.43 0.62 -13.10
C ILE A 156 1.85 1.76 -12.26
N ILE A 157 1.87 2.99 -12.76
CA ILE A 157 1.22 4.13 -12.09
C ILE A 157 -0.28 3.87 -11.93
N ALA A 158 -0.95 3.35 -12.97
CA ALA A 158 -2.37 2.97 -12.89
C ALA A 158 -2.61 1.90 -11.82
N ALA A 159 -1.83 0.82 -11.87
CA ALA A 159 -2.01 -0.33 -11.00
C ALA A 159 -1.77 0.02 -9.53
N VAL A 160 -0.63 0.63 -9.23
CA VAL A 160 -0.23 1.04 -7.88
C VAL A 160 -1.14 2.15 -7.38
N GLY A 161 -1.42 3.17 -8.20
CA GLY A 161 -2.30 4.27 -7.84
C GLY A 161 -3.71 3.80 -7.47
N GLY A 162 -4.31 2.92 -8.27
CA GLY A 162 -5.63 2.35 -7.96
C GLY A 162 -5.64 1.49 -6.68
N ALA A 163 -4.60 0.67 -6.46
CA ALA A 163 -4.49 -0.13 -5.25
C ALA A 163 -4.24 0.73 -3.99
N LEU A 164 -3.47 1.82 -4.12
CA LEU A 164 -3.26 2.80 -3.06
C LEU A 164 -4.55 3.52 -2.67
N VAL A 165 -5.36 3.95 -3.64
CA VAL A 165 -6.65 4.60 -3.35
C VAL A 165 -7.59 3.64 -2.62
N LEU A 166 -7.66 2.37 -3.03
CA LEU A 166 -8.45 1.34 -2.32
C LEU A 166 -8.01 1.20 -0.86
N ARG A 167 -6.70 1.12 -0.62
CA ARG A 167 -6.13 1.08 0.74
C ARG A 167 -6.49 2.33 1.54
N CYS A 168 -6.35 3.52 0.95
CA CYS A 168 -6.63 4.78 1.64
C CYS A 168 -8.12 4.90 1.98
N VAL A 169 -9.02 4.46 1.10
CA VAL A 169 -10.47 4.46 1.34
C VAL A 169 -10.84 3.60 2.55
N VAL A 170 -10.24 2.41 2.69
CA VAL A 170 -10.46 1.57 3.88
C VAL A 170 -9.99 2.25 5.16
N ALA A 171 -8.83 2.91 5.12
CA ALA A 171 -8.32 3.64 6.28
C ALA A 171 -9.19 4.87 6.61
N LEU A 172 -9.56 5.67 5.61
CA LEU A 172 -10.40 6.85 5.77
C LEU A 172 -11.81 6.50 6.25
N ALA A 173 -12.36 5.34 5.84
CA ALA A 173 -13.65 4.86 6.32
C ALA A 173 -13.65 4.68 7.84
N VAL A 174 -12.58 4.11 8.39
CA VAL A 174 -12.39 3.99 9.84
C VAL A 174 -12.31 5.36 10.49
N ILE A 175 -11.40 6.22 10.03
CA ILE A 175 -11.18 7.55 10.64
C ILE A 175 -12.45 8.40 10.60
N SER A 176 -13.24 8.27 9.54
CA SER A 176 -14.49 9.01 9.35
C SER A 176 -15.57 8.71 10.39
N VAL A 177 -15.41 7.64 11.16
CA VAL A 177 -16.30 7.21 12.25
C VAL A 177 -15.55 7.05 13.59
N SER A 178 -14.35 7.64 13.71
CA SER A 178 -13.48 7.59 14.90
C SER A 178 -13.50 8.89 15.73
N GLY A 179 -14.41 9.82 15.45
CA GLY A 179 -14.52 11.07 16.21
C GLY A 179 -15.12 10.90 17.61
N PRO A 180 -15.37 12.02 18.33
CA PRO A 180 -15.86 12.01 19.72
C PRO A 180 -17.17 11.22 19.92
N GLU A 181 -18.08 11.32 18.96
CA GLU A 181 -19.36 10.59 18.92
C GLU A 181 -19.31 9.38 17.96
N GLY A 182 -18.11 8.98 17.57
CA GLY A 182 -17.87 7.95 16.57
C GLY A 182 -18.15 6.54 17.09
N ILE A 183 -18.65 5.66 16.22
CA ILE A 183 -18.93 4.26 16.56
C ILE A 183 -17.68 3.36 16.55
N TRP A 184 -16.54 3.85 16.02
CA TRP A 184 -15.33 3.04 15.86
C TRP A 184 -14.81 2.41 17.16
N PRO A 185 -14.74 3.12 18.30
CA PRO A 185 -14.28 2.51 19.55
C PRO A 185 -15.11 1.29 19.97
N ALA A 186 -16.43 1.36 19.79
CA ALA A 186 -17.34 0.25 20.09
C ALA A 186 -17.15 -0.92 19.11
N LEU A 187 -16.99 -0.63 17.82
CA LEU A 187 -16.70 -1.65 16.80
C LEU A 187 -15.34 -2.31 17.02
N TRP A 188 -14.32 -1.53 17.35
CA TRP A 188 -12.95 -2.00 17.57
C TRP A 188 -12.82 -2.90 18.80
N ALA A 189 -13.70 -2.72 19.79
CA ALA A 189 -13.78 -3.62 20.94
C ALA A 189 -14.14 -5.06 20.53
N MET A 190 -14.86 -5.24 19.42
CA MET A 190 -15.21 -6.56 18.88
C MET A 190 -13.98 -7.21 18.22
N PRO A 191 -13.50 -8.37 18.71
CA PRO A 191 -12.31 -9.03 18.15
C PRO A 191 -12.43 -9.35 16.66
N VAL A 192 -13.63 -9.76 16.22
CA VAL A 192 -13.90 -10.08 14.82
C VAL A 192 -13.69 -8.87 13.92
N VAL A 193 -14.17 -7.68 14.33
CA VAL A 193 -14.00 -6.44 13.54
C VAL A 193 -12.53 -6.06 13.44
N ARG A 194 -11.80 -6.15 14.55
CA ARG A 194 -10.37 -5.87 14.60
C ARG A 194 -9.58 -6.79 13.68
N VAL A 195 -9.80 -8.10 13.78
CA VAL A 195 -9.14 -9.10 12.91
C VAL A 195 -9.46 -8.85 11.43
N LEU A 196 -10.73 -8.62 11.09
CA LEU A 196 -11.16 -8.36 9.71
C LEU A 196 -10.51 -7.09 9.14
N TYR A 197 -10.50 -6.01 9.92
CA TYR A 197 -9.90 -4.75 9.52
C TYR A 197 -8.39 -4.90 9.28
N LEU A 198 -7.68 -5.51 10.22
CA LEU A 198 -6.24 -5.72 10.13
C LEU A 198 -5.88 -6.63 8.95
N ALA A 199 -6.67 -7.69 8.73
CA ALA A 199 -6.53 -8.58 7.59
C ALA A 199 -6.71 -7.84 6.26
N LEU A 200 -7.75 -7.00 6.16
CA LEU A 200 -8.03 -6.20 4.97
C LEU A 200 -6.95 -5.15 4.73
N ALA A 201 -6.50 -4.45 5.77
CA ALA A 201 -5.44 -3.46 5.69
C ALA A 201 -4.12 -4.12 5.23
N PHE A 202 -3.77 -5.28 5.78
CA PHE A 202 -2.61 -6.05 5.36
C PHE A 202 -2.73 -6.50 3.90
N ALA A 203 -3.86 -7.11 3.54
CA ALA A 203 -4.09 -7.63 2.21
C ALA A 203 -4.02 -6.53 1.15
N LEU A 204 -4.61 -5.36 1.40
CA LEU A 204 -4.53 -4.21 0.49
C LEU A 204 -3.10 -3.66 0.38
N LEU A 205 -2.30 -3.66 1.45
CA LEU A 205 -0.89 -3.30 1.36
C LEU A 205 -0.12 -4.25 0.45
N ALA A 206 -0.22 -5.55 0.73
CA ALA A 206 0.45 -6.59 -0.03
C ALA A 206 -0.01 -6.59 -1.50
N TRP A 207 -1.31 -6.32 -1.73
CA TRP A 207 -1.88 -6.22 -3.05
C TRP A 207 -1.22 -5.14 -3.90
N VAL A 208 -0.79 -4.01 -3.32
CA VAL A 208 -0.05 -2.96 -4.06
C VAL A 208 1.22 -3.53 -4.72
N PHE A 209 1.96 -4.38 -4.02
CA PHE A 209 3.16 -5.03 -4.56
C PHE A 209 2.84 -6.12 -5.58
N VAL A 210 1.74 -6.87 -5.36
CA VAL A 210 1.25 -7.86 -6.33
C VAL A 210 0.89 -7.18 -7.65
N VAL A 211 0.10 -6.11 -7.63
CA VAL A 211 -0.30 -5.38 -8.85
C VAL A 211 0.89 -4.69 -9.51
N ALA A 212 1.84 -4.18 -8.73
CA ALA A 212 3.10 -3.64 -9.26
C ALA A 212 3.86 -4.73 -10.05
N GLY A 213 4.09 -5.89 -9.43
CA GLY A 213 4.74 -7.02 -10.08
C GLY A 213 3.99 -7.48 -11.34
N TRP A 214 2.67 -7.66 -11.28
CA TRP A 214 1.89 -8.16 -12.41
C TRP A 214 1.80 -7.16 -13.57
N SER A 215 1.72 -5.86 -13.27
CA SER A 215 1.72 -4.79 -14.29
C SER A 215 3.07 -4.66 -15.03
N LEU A 216 4.19 -5.02 -14.37
CA LEU A 216 5.53 -4.98 -14.93
C LEU A 216 5.91 -6.23 -15.72
N ARG A 217 5.23 -7.36 -15.51
CA ARG A 217 5.55 -8.65 -16.17
C ARG A 217 5.66 -8.55 -17.69
N PRO A 218 4.73 -7.87 -18.41
CA PRO A 218 4.84 -7.74 -19.88
C PRO A 218 6.05 -6.92 -20.33
N GLN A 219 6.56 -6.03 -19.49
CA GLN A 219 7.60 -5.06 -19.84
C GLN A 219 9.02 -5.52 -19.46
N LEU A 220 9.14 -6.20 -18.31
CA LEU A 220 10.43 -6.58 -17.70
C LEU A 220 10.65 -8.11 -17.68
N GLY A 221 9.63 -8.90 -18.01
CA GLY A 221 9.65 -10.35 -17.84
C GLY A 221 9.34 -10.80 -16.41
N ARG A 222 9.02 -12.09 -16.24
CA ARG A 222 8.53 -12.65 -14.97
C ARG A 222 9.52 -12.49 -13.81
N ARG A 223 10.81 -12.77 -14.05
CA ARG A 223 11.86 -12.71 -13.01
C ARG A 223 12.02 -11.29 -12.48
N ARG A 224 12.30 -10.33 -13.37
CA ARG A 224 12.58 -8.94 -12.98
C ARG A 224 11.36 -8.26 -12.35
N ALA A 225 10.16 -8.51 -12.88
CA ALA A 225 8.94 -7.98 -12.30
C ALA A 225 8.67 -8.52 -10.88
N THR A 226 9.00 -9.79 -10.62
CA THR A 226 8.93 -10.37 -9.27
C THR A 226 9.98 -9.74 -8.36
N GLY A 227 11.20 -9.52 -8.88
CA GLY A 227 12.26 -8.82 -8.18
C GLY A 227 11.86 -7.41 -7.73
N VAL A 228 11.19 -6.63 -8.60
CA VAL A 228 10.69 -5.29 -8.25
C VAL A 228 9.64 -5.34 -7.14
N ALA A 229 8.70 -6.28 -7.22
CA ALA A 229 7.68 -6.44 -6.18
C ALA A 229 8.30 -6.81 -4.83
N LEU A 230 9.26 -7.74 -4.81
CA LEU A 230 9.99 -8.14 -3.60
C LEU A 230 10.85 -7.00 -3.06
N ALA A 231 11.57 -6.26 -3.91
CA ALA A 231 12.37 -5.12 -3.50
C ALA A 231 11.51 -4.03 -2.85
N GLY A 232 10.37 -3.71 -3.47
CA GLY A 232 9.40 -2.76 -2.92
C GLY A 232 8.79 -3.22 -1.61
N MET A 233 8.42 -4.50 -1.50
CA MET A 233 7.89 -5.06 -0.26
C MET A 233 8.96 -5.01 0.85
N GLY A 234 10.16 -5.50 0.56
CA GLY A 234 11.28 -5.53 1.50
C GLY A 234 11.59 -4.14 2.06
N ILE A 235 11.69 -3.12 1.21
CA ILE A 235 12.04 -1.77 1.68
C ILE A 235 10.91 -1.11 2.45
N ALA A 236 9.65 -1.39 2.09
CA ALA A 236 8.49 -0.90 2.82
C ALA A 236 8.42 -1.46 4.25
N TYR A 237 9.06 -2.61 4.52
CA TYR A 237 9.22 -3.16 5.87
C TYR A 237 10.54 -2.75 6.52
N ALA A 238 11.65 -2.78 5.77
CA ALA A 238 12.99 -2.52 6.29
C ALA A 238 13.16 -1.07 6.75
N LEU A 239 12.64 -0.10 6.00
CA LEU A 239 12.84 1.32 6.30
C LEU A 239 12.13 1.70 7.62
N PRO A 240 10.85 1.36 7.83
CA PRO A 240 10.22 1.50 9.12
C PRO A 240 10.96 0.80 10.28
N ALA A 241 11.32 -0.47 10.11
CA ALA A 241 11.97 -1.25 11.16
C ALA A 241 13.38 -0.72 11.50
N ALA A 242 14.14 -0.30 10.50
CA ALA A 242 15.45 0.31 10.69
C ALA A 242 15.37 1.67 11.40
N THR A 243 14.34 2.48 11.10
CA THR A 243 14.11 3.72 11.84
C THR A 243 13.86 3.45 13.31
N ILE A 244 13.00 2.46 13.65
CA ILE A 244 12.76 2.08 15.05
C ILE A 244 14.06 1.57 15.70
N ALA A 245 14.85 0.76 14.99
CA ALA A 245 16.11 0.22 15.51
C ALA A 245 17.17 1.31 15.78
N VAL A 246 17.21 2.38 14.98
CA VAL A 246 18.21 3.46 15.10
C VAL A 246 17.80 4.56 16.07
N VAL A 247 16.54 5.00 16.01
CA VAL A 247 16.03 6.12 16.83
C VAL A 247 15.67 5.62 18.25
N GLY A 248 15.55 4.31 18.44
CA GLY A 248 15.10 3.70 19.67
C GLY A 248 13.59 3.56 19.70
N ALA A 249 13.13 2.44 20.27
CA ALA A 249 11.73 2.12 20.46
C ALA A 249 10.96 3.26 21.12
N GLY A 250 11.47 3.83 22.22
CA GLY A 250 10.79 4.87 23.00
C GLY A 250 10.31 6.08 22.18
N ASP A 251 11.22 6.80 21.50
CA ASP A 251 10.88 8.07 20.82
C ASP A 251 10.25 7.85 19.43
N ALA A 252 10.68 6.83 18.70
CA ALA A 252 10.10 6.48 17.40
C ALA A 252 8.69 5.91 17.55
N LEU A 253 8.45 5.07 18.56
CA LEU A 253 7.12 4.51 18.83
C LEU A 253 6.23 5.49 19.53
N ARG A 254 6.70 6.43 20.36
CA ARG A 254 5.80 7.44 20.95
C ARG A 254 5.20 8.31 19.84
N SER A 255 6.04 8.75 18.89
CA SER A 255 5.59 9.41 17.66
C SER A 255 4.63 8.52 16.84
N TRP A 256 4.96 7.25 16.59
CA TRP A 256 4.13 6.35 15.78
C TRP A 256 2.87 5.80 16.47
N ASN A 257 2.88 5.55 17.78
CA ASN A 257 1.72 5.07 18.55
C ASN A 257 0.63 6.12 18.60
N GLU A 258 1.00 7.40 18.61
CA GLU A 258 0.05 8.50 18.47
C GLU A 258 -0.54 8.54 17.04
N GLN A 259 0.17 8.03 16.02
CA GLN A 259 -0.22 8.06 14.59
C GLN A 259 -0.98 6.83 14.06
N ILE A 260 -1.01 5.71 14.79
CA ILE A 260 -1.33 4.42 14.18
C ILE A 260 -2.58 3.80 14.82
N GLY A 261 -3.73 4.17 14.26
CA GLY A 261 -5.00 3.47 14.43
C GLY A 261 -5.33 2.44 13.33
N VAL A 262 -4.46 2.31 12.32
CA VAL A 262 -4.81 1.67 11.02
C VAL A 262 -4.01 0.40 10.70
N LEU A 263 -2.96 0.09 11.46
CA LEU A 263 -2.24 -1.18 11.39
C LEU A 263 -1.71 -1.54 12.78
N PRO A 264 -1.52 -2.82 13.12
CA PRO A 264 -1.31 -3.25 14.48
C PRO A 264 0.19 -3.24 14.74
N TRP A 265 0.72 -2.06 15.08
CA TRP A 265 2.12 -1.93 15.49
C TRP A 265 2.24 -1.12 16.77
N ASP A 266 1.29 -1.31 17.70
CA ASP A 266 1.46 -0.92 19.11
C ASP A 266 2.56 -1.79 19.73
N LEU A 267 3.78 -1.58 19.26
CA LEU A 267 4.89 -2.46 19.56
C LEU A 267 5.35 -2.27 21.01
N ALA A 268 5.02 -1.12 21.61
CA ALA A 268 5.18 -0.85 23.03
C ALA A 268 4.46 -1.86 23.93
N ARG A 269 3.45 -2.59 23.40
CA ARG A 269 2.74 -3.65 24.12
C ARG A 269 3.20 -5.09 23.82
N PHE A 270 4.07 -5.33 22.83
CA PHE A 270 4.54 -6.69 22.50
C PHE A 270 5.27 -7.39 23.66
N THR A 271 5.72 -6.67 24.68
CA THR A 271 6.57 -7.23 25.74
C THR A 271 5.95 -7.29 27.13
N GLY A 272 4.69 -6.87 27.31
CA GLY A 272 4.09 -6.85 28.65
C GLY A 272 4.78 -5.91 29.64
N GLY A 273 5.78 -5.14 29.20
CA GLY A 273 6.43 -4.11 30.01
C GLY A 273 5.57 -2.85 30.03
N ARG A 274 5.27 -2.34 31.21
CA ARG A 274 4.66 -1.01 31.40
C ARG A 274 5.55 0.15 30.90
N ASP A 275 6.73 -0.13 30.33
CA ASP A 275 7.80 0.84 30.09
C ASP A 275 8.43 0.81 28.67
N GLY A 276 7.78 0.25 27.65
CA GLY A 276 8.16 0.50 26.24
C GLY A 276 9.44 -0.20 25.72
N ASP A 277 9.90 -1.24 26.39
CA ASP A 277 11.07 -2.02 25.97
C ASP A 277 10.65 -3.08 24.93
N ILE A 278 10.69 -2.78 23.63
CA ILE A 278 10.64 -3.83 22.59
C ILE A 278 11.99 -4.54 22.61
N PRO A 279 12.07 -5.89 22.53
CA PRO A 279 13.35 -6.56 22.41
C PRO A 279 13.95 -6.10 21.07
N ALA A 280 15.05 -5.37 21.15
CA ALA A 280 15.70 -4.80 19.97
C ALA A 280 15.94 -5.87 18.91
N GLU A 281 16.13 -7.13 19.33
CA GLU A 281 16.30 -8.30 18.49
C GLU A 281 15.14 -8.55 17.54
N LEU A 282 13.89 -8.31 17.94
CA LEU A 282 12.72 -8.47 17.07
C LEU A 282 12.64 -7.37 16.01
N VAL A 283 12.91 -6.13 16.40
CA VAL A 283 12.93 -4.97 15.48
C VAL A 283 14.08 -5.11 14.48
N ILE A 284 15.27 -5.45 14.98
CA ILE A 284 16.46 -5.72 14.17
C ILE A 284 16.19 -6.92 13.26
N GLY A 285 15.59 -8.00 13.77
CA GLY A 285 15.23 -9.18 12.99
C GLY A 285 14.28 -8.83 11.83
N ALA A 286 13.26 -8.01 12.07
CA ALA A 286 12.36 -7.52 11.03
C ALA A 286 13.08 -6.60 10.01
N ALA A 287 13.97 -5.72 10.48
CA ALA A 287 14.77 -4.85 9.62
C ALA A 287 15.71 -5.68 8.72
N VAL A 288 16.39 -6.67 9.28
CA VAL A 288 17.27 -7.59 8.56
C VAL A 288 16.48 -8.43 7.56
N ALA A 289 15.36 -9.01 7.96
CA ALA A 289 14.50 -9.77 7.05
C ALA A 289 14.02 -8.90 5.88
N GLY A 290 13.57 -7.68 6.16
CA GLY A 290 13.20 -6.71 5.12
C GLY A 290 14.37 -6.36 4.19
N ALA A 291 15.57 -6.16 4.75
CA ALA A 291 16.78 -5.88 3.98
C ALA A 291 17.17 -7.07 3.08
N VAL A 292 17.12 -8.30 3.58
CA VAL A 292 17.39 -9.52 2.81
C VAL A 292 16.41 -9.68 1.66
N VAL A 293 15.10 -9.50 1.92
CA VAL A 293 14.07 -9.53 0.88
C VAL A 293 14.30 -8.43 -0.16
N THR A 294 14.74 -7.25 0.28
CA THR A 294 15.09 -6.13 -0.61
C THR A 294 16.25 -6.50 -1.53
N ILE A 295 17.33 -7.05 -0.97
CA ILE A 295 18.52 -7.47 -1.72
C ILE A 295 18.16 -8.55 -2.73
N ILE A 296 17.44 -9.60 -2.32
CA ILE A 296 16.98 -10.65 -3.23
C ILE A 296 16.12 -10.05 -4.35
N GLY A 297 15.22 -9.14 -4.01
CA GLY A 297 14.41 -8.40 -4.98
C GLY A 297 15.24 -7.64 -6.00
N ILE A 298 16.23 -6.87 -5.55
CA ILE A 298 17.15 -6.12 -6.41
C ILE A 298 17.93 -7.07 -7.33
N LEU A 299 18.52 -8.14 -6.78
CA LEU A 299 19.28 -9.14 -7.54
C LEU A 299 18.43 -9.82 -8.63
N LEU A 300 17.14 -10.06 -8.36
CA LEU A 300 16.20 -10.58 -9.35
C LEU A 300 15.78 -9.52 -10.39
N ALA A 301 15.75 -8.24 -10.00
CA ALA A 301 15.36 -7.13 -10.87
C ALA A 301 16.47 -6.67 -11.82
N LEU A 302 17.74 -6.95 -11.49
CA LEU A 302 18.88 -6.63 -12.35
C LEU A 302 18.84 -7.41 -13.67
N PRO A 303 19.14 -6.74 -14.80
CA PRO A 303 19.31 -7.43 -16.08
C PRO A 303 20.48 -8.41 -15.96
N GLN A 304 20.29 -9.65 -16.38
CA GLN A 304 21.45 -10.52 -16.64
C GLN A 304 22.20 -9.88 -17.79
N ARG A 305 23.44 -9.44 -17.55
CA ARG A 305 24.38 -9.23 -18.64
C ARG A 305 24.45 -10.57 -19.35
N SER A 306 23.92 -10.64 -20.57
CA SER A 306 24.36 -11.68 -21.49
C SER A 306 25.87 -11.61 -21.45
N ARG A 307 26.50 -12.69 -21.02
CA ARG A 307 27.90 -12.97 -21.28
C ARG A 307 27.96 -13.05 -22.80
N GLU A 308 28.11 -11.91 -23.46
CA GLU A 308 28.42 -11.86 -24.88
C GLU A 308 29.65 -12.73 -25.04
N ARG A 309 29.43 -13.83 -25.76
CA ARG A 309 30.47 -14.75 -26.12
C ARG A 309 31.53 -13.93 -26.84
N SER A 310 32.72 -13.98 -26.27
CA SER A 310 33.97 -13.97 -26.99
C SER A 310 33.93 -15.02 -28.11
N THR A 311 33.29 -14.70 -29.22
CA THR A 311 33.45 -15.36 -30.52
C THR A 311 32.92 -14.40 -31.57
N LEU A 312 33.79 -13.52 -32.06
CA LEU A 312 34.14 -13.32 -33.46
C LEU A 312 35.31 -12.33 -33.52
#